data_AF-A0A6I9N8X9-F1
#
_entry.id   AF-A0A6I9N8X9-F1
#
_cell.length_a   1.000
_cell.length_b   1.000
_cell.length_c   1.000
_cell.angle_alpha   90.00
_cell.angle_beta   90.00
_cell.angle_gamma   90.00
#
_symmetry.space_group_name_H-M   'P 1'
#
loop_
_entity.id
_entity.type
_entity.pdbx_description
1 polymer ?
#
loop_
_entity_poly.entity_id
_entity_poly.type
_entity_poly.pdbx_seq_one_letter_code
_entity_poly.pdbx_strand_id
1 'polypeptide(L)'
;MSPFLRIGFSKFEMDPGLAYHEEVLNPYCAVYMKEAIDTEKGQVHKQKKPTMYPPWSTTFDAHIHPGRIMHVMVKDRTAELKSEATVALDSLATRCKKENGKLETWLDLKPQGRLLMEAKYYLEKT
;
A
#
# COMPACT_ATOMS: atom_id res chain seq x y z
N MET A 1 18.68 -10.94 10.56
CA MET A 1 17.34 -10.38 10.85
C MET A 1 16.69 -9.95 9.55
N SER A 2 15.52 -10.50 9.22
CA SER A 2 14.77 -10.12 8.00
C SER A 2 14.02 -8.81 8.24
N PRO A 3 14.17 -7.78 7.38
CA PRO A 3 13.46 -6.53 7.55
C PRO A 3 12.04 -6.58 6.98
N PHE A 4 11.10 -5.94 7.67
CA PHE A 4 9.72 -5.79 7.19
C PHE A 4 9.15 -4.43 7.56
N LEU A 5 8.09 -4.04 6.84
CA LEU A 5 7.26 -2.90 7.16
C LEU A 5 5.94 -3.38 7.75
N ARG A 6 5.51 -2.77 8.85
CA ARG A 6 4.12 -2.83 9.31
C ARG A 6 3.38 -1.64 8.73
N ILE A 7 2.38 -1.90 7.89
CA ILE A 7 1.67 -0.89 7.10
C ILE A 7 0.20 -0.87 7.51
N GLY A 8 -0.39 0.32 7.62
CA GLY A 8 -1.82 0.51 7.85
C GLY A 8 -2.39 1.62 6.98
N PHE A 9 -3.69 1.54 6.70
CA PHE A 9 -4.44 2.58 5.99
C PHE A 9 -5.57 3.08 6.88
N SER A 10 -5.66 4.39 7.10
CA SER A 10 -6.58 4.96 8.09
C SER A 10 -7.64 5.88 7.49
N LYS A 11 -7.39 6.48 6.32
CA LYS A 11 -8.32 7.40 5.67
C LYS A 11 -8.18 7.39 4.16
N PHE A 12 -9.28 7.49 3.42
CA PHE A 12 -9.28 7.66 1.97
C PHE A 12 -10.12 8.89 1.60
N GLU A 13 -9.55 9.81 0.85
CA GLU A 13 -10.26 11.01 0.38
C GLU A 13 -10.31 10.98 -1.15
N MET A 14 -11.50 10.86 -1.73
CA MET A 14 -11.69 10.84 -3.18
C MET A 14 -11.69 12.25 -3.79
N ASP A 15 -12.30 13.20 -3.07
CA ASP A 15 -12.31 14.63 -3.34
C ASP A 15 -12.32 15.36 -1.98
N PRO A 16 -11.31 16.19 -1.64
CA PRO A 16 -11.25 16.90 -0.36
C PRO A 16 -12.47 17.80 -0.06
N GLY A 17 -13.31 18.10 -1.06
CA GLY A 17 -14.50 18.95 -0.91
C GLY A 17 -15.83 18.23 -0.70
N LEU A 18 -15.91 16.90 -0.84
CA LEU A 18 -17.19 16.18 -0.88
C LEU A 18 -17.20 14.95 0.06
N ALA A 19 -17.44 15.20 1.34
CA ALA A 19 -17.56 14.17 2.38
C ALA A 19 -18.71 13.15 2.14
N TYR A 20 -19.68 13.49 1.28
CA TYR A 20 -20.86 12.66 0.98
C TYR A 20 -20.53 11.31 0.31
N HIS A 21 -19.32 11.15 -0.25
CA HIS A 21 -18.96 9.95 -1.00
C HIS A 21 -18.59 8.75 -0.13
N GLU A 22 -18.08 8.93 1.10
CA GLU A 22 -17.56 7.79 1.89
C GLU A 22 -18.67 6.82 2.36
N GLU A 23 -19.82 7.33 2.84
CA GLU A 23 -20.93 6.48 3.31
C GLU A 23 -21.59 5.69 2.17
N VAL A 24 -21.64 6.26 0.96
CA VAL A 24 -22.25 5.61 -0.21
C VAL A 24 -21.29 4.62 -0.87
N LEU A 25 -19.99 4.98 -0.95
CA LEU A 25 -18.99 4.14 -1.59
C LEU A 25 -18.62 2.93 -0.73
N ASN A 26 -18.60 3.09 0.60
CA ASN A 26 -18.08 2.11 1.55
C ASN A 26 -16.78 1.46 1.02
N PRO A 27 -15.73 2.27 0.81
CA PRO A 27 -14.57 1.84 0.07
C PRO A 27 -13.76 0.80 0.84
N TYR A 28 -13.04 -0.06 0.13
CA TYR A 28 -12.08 -0.98 0.73
C TYR A 28 -10.81 -1.09 -0.12
N CYS A 29 -9.71 -1.48 0.53
CA CYS A 29 -8.43 -1.67 -0.14
C CYS A 29 -8.24 -3.14 -0.56
N ALA A 30 -7.89 -3.34 -1.83
CA ALA A 30 -7.29 -4.57 -2.33
C ALA A 30 -5.79 -4.35 -2.53
N VAL A 31 -4.96 -5.13 -1.84
CA VAL A 31 -3.50 -4.95 -1.82
C VAL A 31 -2.81 -6.12 -2.50
N TYR A 32 -2.07 -5.80 -3.55
CA TYR A 32 -1.33 -6.72 -4.39
C TYR A 32 0.15 -6.60 -4.07
N MET A 33 0.74 -7.64 -3.49
CA MET A 33 2.19 -7.72 -3.27
C MET A 33 2.84 -8.39 -4.48
N LYS A 34 3.67 -7.66 -5.22
CA LYS A 34 4.30 -8.14 -6.46
C LYS A 34 5.82 -8.16 -6.30
N GLU A 35 6.43 -9.26 -6.71
CA GLU A 35 7.89 -9.40 -6.75
C GLU A 35 8.39 -8.95 -8.12
N ALA A 36 9.53 -8.26 -8.15
CA ALA A 36 10.29 -8.06 -9.37
C ALA A 36 10.86 -9.40 -9.85
N ILE A 37 10.71 -9.67 -11.15
CA ILE A 37 11.24 -10.85 -11.84
C ILE A 37 11.93 -10.36 -13.10
N ASP A 38 13.22 -10.66 -13.24
CA ASP A 38 13.95 -10.38 -14.47
C ASP A 38 13.57 -11.40 -15.54
N THR A 39 13.28 -10.90 -16.74
CA THR A 39 13.00 -11.71 -17.92
C THR A 39 13.92 -11.29 -19.05
N GLU A 40 14.00 -12.08 -20.11
CA GLU A 40 14.75 -11.73 -21.33
C GLU A 40 14.31 -10.38 -21.94
N LYS A 41 13.07 -9.94 -21.67
CA LYS A 41 12.49 -8.67 -22.15
C LYS A 41 12.59 -7.53 -21.13
N GLY A 42 13.31 -7.74 -20.03
CA GLY A 42 13.42 -6.80 -18.92
C GLY A 42 12.64 -7.23 -17.68
N GLN A 43 12.62 -6.36 -16.68
CA GLN A 43 12.01 -6.65 -15.38
C GLN A 43 10.49 -6.49 -15.42
N VAL A 44 9.78 -7.48 -14.86
CA VAL A 44 8.31 -7.47 -14.71
C VAL A 44 7.92 -7.70 -13.25
N HIS A 45 6.72 -7.25 -12.87
CA HIS A 45 6.20 -7.44 -11.52
C HIS A 45 5.12 -8.53 -11.50
N LYS A 46 5.37 -9.62 -10.77
CA LYS A 46 4.42 -10.74 -10.66
C LYS A 46 3.89 -10.87 -9.23
N GLN A 47 2.58 -10.93 -9.10
CA GLN A 47 1.94 -11.29 -7.84
C GLN A 47 2.11 -12.79 -7.59
N LYS A 48 2.81 -13.17 -6.52
CA LYS A 48 2.99 -14.58 -6.11
C LYS A 48 2.08 -14.99 -4.95
N LYS A 49 1.65 -14.03 -4.12
CA LYS A 49 0.78 -14.26 -2.96
C LYS A 49 -0.65 -13.79 -3.23
N PRO A 50 -1.68 -14.36 -2.58
CA PRO A 50 -3.05 -13.89 -2.70
C PRO A 50 -3.20 -12.40 -2.42
N THR A 51 -4.22 -11.78 -3.02
CA THR A 51 -4.59 -10.39 -2.71
C THR A 51 -5.00 -10.27 -1.26
N MET A 52 -4.51 -9.24 -0.58
CA MET A 52 -4.88 -8.94 0.81
C MET A 52 -5.98 -7.87 0.83
N TYR A 53 -6.87 -7.96 1.80
CA TYR A 53 -7.95 -7.00 2.02
C TYR A 53 -7.89 -6.47 3.46
N PRO A 54 -6.87 -5.64 3.78
CA PRO A 54 -6.71 -5.15 5.14
C PRO A 54 -7.90 -4.24 5.49
N PRO A 55 -8.57 -4.46 6.64
CA PRO A 55 -9.56 -3.52 7.14
C PRO A 55 -8.92 -2.16 7.43
N TRP A 56 -9.71 -1.10 7.30
CA TRP A 56 -9.30 0.24 7.71
C TRP A 56 -8.84 0.28 9.16
N SER A 57 -7.84 1.12 9.44
CA SER A 57 -7.24 1.31 10.76
C SER A 57 -6.69 0.03 11.40
N THR A 58 -6.38 -0.98 10.58
CA THR A 58 -5.60 -2.16 10.99
C THR A 58 -4.26 -2.18 10.27
N THR A 59 -3.33 -3.02 10.74
CA THR A 59 -2.00 -3.14 10.15
C THR A 59 -1.74 -4.53 9.61
N PHE A 60 -0.93 -4.61 8.55
CA PHE A 60 -0.40 -5.84 7.99
C PHE A 60 1.11 -5.72 7.78
N ASP A 61 1.80 -6.86 7.77
CA ASP A 61 3.26 -6.91 7.64
C ASP A 61 3.67 -7.24 6.19
N ALA A 62 4.69 -6.54 5.70
CA ALA A 62 5.23 -6.67 4.36
C ALA A 62 6.76 -6.77 4.41
N HIS A 63 7.31 -7.97 4.14
CA HIS A 63 8.76 -8.17 4.02
C HIS A 63 9.36 -7.34 2.89
N ILE A 64 10.54 -6.79 3.14
CA ILE A 64 11.24 -5.96 2.15
C ILE A 64 12.15 -6.88 1.33
N HIS A 65 11.86 -7.05 0.05
CA HIS A 65 12.74 -7.69 -0.93
C HIS A 65 13.12 -6.68 -2.03
N PRO A 66 14.28 -6.83 -2.69
CA PRO A 66 14.68 -5.97 -3.81
C PRO A 66 13.61 -5.91 -4.91
N GLY A 67 13.25 -4.71 -5.35
CA GLY A 67 12.25 -4.48 -6.41
C GLY A 67 10.82 -4.89 -6.04
N ARG A 68 10.53 -5.27 -4.79
CA ARG A 68 9.18 -5.63 -4.37
C ARG A 68 8.30 -4.40 -4.26
N ILE A 69 7.11 -4.47 -4.85
CA ILE A 69 6.13 -3.40 -4.83
C ILE A 69 4.84 -3.84 -4.13
N MET A 70 4.19 -2.86 -3.51
CA MET A 70 2.82 -2.93 -3.04
C MET A 70 1.94 -2.11 -3.98
N HIS A 71 1.00 -2.75 -4.64
CA HIS A 71 0.00 -2.09 -5.48
C HIS A 71 -1.32 -2.07 -4.73
N VAL A 72 -1.75 -0.87 -4.35
CA VAL A 72 -2.98 -0.64 -3.58
C VAL A 72 -4.06 -0.18 -4.53
N MET A 73 -5.21 -0.86 -4.49
CA MET A 73 -6.42 -0.49 -5.23
C MET A 73 -7.52 -0.18 -4.24
N VAL A 74 -8.14 0.99 -4.37
CA VAL A 74 -9.37 1.35 -3.66
C VAL A 74 -10.56 0.98 -4.54
N LYS A 75 -11.44 0.14 -3.99
CA LYS A 75 -12.67 -0.33 -4.63
C LYS A 75 -13.88 0.12 -3.82
N ASP A 76 -15.02 0.28 -4.47
CA ASP A 76 -16.29 0.46 -3.77
C ASP A 76 -16.94 -0.89 -3.42
N ARG A 77 -18.06 -0.86 -2.69
CA ARG A 77 -18.83 -2.06 -2.31
C ARG A 77 -19.27 -2.97 -3.48
N THR A 78 -19.29 -2.48 -4.72
CA THR A 78 -19.62 -3.25 -5.93
C THR A 78 -18.39 -3.90 -6.57
N ALA A 79 -17.23 -3.74 -5.94
CA ALA A 79 -15.91 -4.15 -6.39
C ALA A 79 -15.36 -3.36 -7.59
N GLU A 80 -16.02 -2.26 -7.98
CA GLU A 80 -15.54 -1.36 -9.03
C GLU A 80 -14.27 -0.62 -8.55
N LEU A 81 -13.25 -0.56 -9.40
CA LEU A 81 -12.02 0.18 -9.12
C LEU A 81 -12.30 1.68 -9.15
N LYS A 82 -11.95 2.40 -8.08
CA LYS A 82 -12.06 3.87 -8.02
C LYS A 82 -10.72 4.54 -8.23
N SER A 83 -9.69 4.04 -7.56
CA SER A 83 -8.34 4.58 -7.69
C SER A 83 -7.28 3.63 -7.20
N GLU A 84 -6.02 3.88 -7.57
CA GLU A 84 -4.90 3.01 -7.27
C GLU A 84 -3.58 3.75 -7.14
N ALA A 85 -2.61 3.12 -6.48
CA ALA A 85 -1.21 3.54 -6.49
C ALA A 85 -0.26 2.36 -6.31
N THR A 86 0.96 2.53 -6.81
CA THR A 86 2.05 1.58 -6.62
C THR A 86 3.11 2.19 -5.71
N VAL A 87 3.53 1.43 -4.71
CA VAL A 87 4.52 1.82 -3.70
C VAL A 87 5.68 0.83 -3.74
N ALA A 88 6.90 1.34 -3.97
CA ALA A 88 8.12 0.54 -3.85
C ALA A 88 8.49 0.38 -2.36
N LEU A 89 8.59 -0.86 -1.88
CA LEU A 89 8.76 -1.15 -0.45
C LEU A 89 10.16 -0.80 0.08
N ASP A 90 11.18 -0.90 -0.76
CA ASP A 90 12.56 -0.49 -0.47
C ASP A 90 12.67 1.03 -0.24
N SER A 91 12.00 1.81 -1.08
CA SER A 91 11.92 3.26 -1.00
C SER A 91 11.15 3.70 0.23
N LEU A 92 10.01 3.05 0.51
CA LEU A 92 9.23 3.29 1.72
C LEU A 92 10.03 2.97 2.99
N ALA A 93 10.75 1.84 3.01
CA ALA A 93 11.61 1.47 4.13
C ALA A 93 12.76 2.47 4.34
N THR A 94 13.36 2.95 3.27
CA THR A 94 14.41 3.98 3.32
C THR A 94 13.88 5.28 3.93
N ARG A 95 12.67 5.69 3.55
CA ARG A 95 11.99 6.85 4.17
C ARG A 95 11.69 6.61 5.64
N CYS A 96 11.13 5.45 6.01
CA CYS A 96 10.88 5.13 7.42
C CYS A 96 12.15 5.20 8.26
N LYS A 97 13.27 4.66 7.78
CA LYS A 97 14.56 4.72 8.50
C LYS A 97 15.04 6.16 8.72
N LYS A 98 14.82 7.06 7.76
CA LYS A 98 15.14 8.49 7.90
C LYS A 98 14.25 9.19 8.93
N GLU A 99 13.00 8.73 9.07
CA GLU A 99 11.98 9.26 10.00
C GLU A 99 11.92 8.45 11.31
N ASN A 100 13.07 8.10 11.90
CA ASN A 100 13.14 7.36 13.18
C ASN A 100 12.34 6.04 13.21
N GLY A 101 12.21 5.38 12.06
CA GLY A 101 11.55 4.08 11.90
C GLY A 101 10.04 4.14 11.68
N LYS A 102 9.36 5.29 11.75
CA LYS A 102 7.92 5.44 11.49
C LYS A 102 7.65 6.57 10.50
N LEU A 103 6.74 6.36 9.57
CA LEU A 103 6.24 7.37 8.64
C LEU A 103 4.71 7.35 8.62
N GLU A 104 4.09 8.53 8.61
CA GLU A 104 2.70 8.73 8.23
C GLU A 104 2.69 9.67 7.03
N THR A 105 2.03 9.29 5.94
CA THR A 105 2.09 10.03 4.68
C THR A 105 0.85 9.81 3.83
N TRP A 106 0.44 10.85 3.10
CA TRP A 106 -0.58 10.72 2.08
C TRP A 106 0.00 10.06 0.83
N LEU A 107 -0.65 8.99 0.37
CA LEU A 107 -0.38 8.34 -0.90
C LEU A 107 -1.37 8.87 -1.94
N ASP A 108 -0.87 9.63 -2.91
CA ASP A 108 -1.68 10.09 -4.03
C ASP A 108 -2.08 8.91 -4.92
N LEU A 109 -3.38 8.79 -5.18
CA LEU A 109 -3.95 7.75 -6.00
C LEU A 109 -4.31 8.30 -7.39
N LYS A 110 -4.35 7.42 -8.39
CA LYS A 110 -4.79 7.72 -9.75
C LYS A 110 -6.09 6.97 -10.06
N PRO A 111 -7.02 7.55 -10.83
CA PRO A 111 -6.95 8.90 -11.42
C PRO A 111 -7.14 10.03 -10.39
N GLN A 112 -7.68 9.72 -9.21
CA GLN A 112 -8.00 10.71 -8.19
C GLN A 112 -7.91 10.16 -6.77
N GLY A 113 -7.92 11.08 -5.82
CA GLY A 113 -7.97 10.82 -4.39
C GLY A 113 -6.62 10.51 -3.76
N ARG A 114 -6.63 10.33 -2.45
CA ARG A 114 -5.44 10.04 -1.64
C ARG A 114 -5.77 9.12 -0.47
N LEU A 115 -4.78 8.33 -0.06
CA LEU A 115 -4.88 7.36 1.02
C LEU A 115 -3.90 7.73 2.14
N LEU A 116 -4.37 7.92 3.36
CA LEU A 116 -3.50 8.11 4.51
C LEU A 116 -2.91 6.75 4.89
N MET A 117 -1.58 6.63 4.75
CA MET A 117 -0.83 5.42 5.01
C MET A 117 0.15 5.66 6.16
N GLU A 118 0.14 4.74 7.13
CA GLU A 118 1.19 4.62 8.12
C GLU A 118 2.11 3.45 7.77
N ALA A 119 3.41 3.61 7.96
CA ALA A 119 4.40 2.57 7.79
C ALA A 119 5.44 2.62 8.92
N LYS A 120 5.77 1.47 9.49
CA LYS A 120 6.81 1.35 10.52
C LYS A 120 7.79 0.23 10.17
N TYR A 121 9.08 0.56 10.23
CA TYR A 121 10.18 -0.35 9.93
C TYR A 121 10.51 -1.22 11.13
N TYR A 122 10.67 -2.53 10.88
CA TYR A 122 11.06 -3.51 11.89
C TYR A 122 12.15 -4.45 11.35
N LEU A 123 12.87 -5.06 12.28
CA LEU A 123 13.77 -6.18 12.06
C LEU A 123 13.19 -7.38 12.82
N GLU A 124 13.00 -8.52 12.15
CA GLU A 124 12.63 -9.77 12.83
C GLU A 124 13.72 -10.12 13.85
N LYS A 125 13.32 -10.29 15.12
CA LYS A 125 14.20 -10.83 16.14
C LYS A 125 14.35 -12.33 15.86
N THR A 126 15.59 -12.75 15.64
CA THR A 126 16.00 -14.17 15.58
C THR A 126 15.86 -14.82 16.93
#